data_AF-A0A818M619-F1
#
_entry.id   AF-A0A818M619-F1
#
_cell.length_a   1.000
_cell.length_b   1.000
_cell.length_c   1.000
_cell.angle_alpha   90.00
_cell.angle_beta   90.00
_cell.angle_gamma   90.00
#
_symmetry.space_group_name_H-M   'P 1'
#
loop_
_entity.id
_entity.type
_entity.pdbx_description
1 polymer ?
#
loop_
_entity_poly.entity_id
_entity_poly.type
_entity_poly.pdbx_seq_one_letter_code
_entity_poly.pdbx_strand_id
1 'polypeptide(L)'
;FFKPFYNGKKDQITGTLFGREKKEFCKIDGEWNGIMYARYSDTKISDIFFDTKTTPVIKKSVRPIAEQDEFESRCLWKDVTFYLKSKLLDKATEAKSLLEQRQREGAKERAEKSTKWQTKYFVESGEQKWSYQNKLNKRLKQQS
;
A
#
# COMPACT_ATOMS: atom_id res chain seq x y z
N PHE A 1 -7.23 -25.61 -10.07
CA PHE A 1 -8.34 -26.06 -9.20
C PHE A 1 -7.86 -25.99 -7.75
N PHE A 2 -7.92 -24.82 -7.12
CA PHE A 2 -7.44 -24.64 -5.73
C PHE A 2 -8.50 -25.19 -4.77
N LYS A 3 -8.11 -26.15 -3.92
CA LYS A 3 -8.97 -26.82 -2.94
C LYS A 3 -9.53 -25.79 -1.93
N PRO A 4 -10.85 -25.80 -1.64
CA PRO A 4 -11.41 -24.94 -0.61
C PRO A 4 -11.12 -25.54 0.77
N PHE A 5 -10.02 -25.11 1.41
CA PHE A 5 -9.59 -25.70 2.69
C PHE A 5 -10.10 -24.99 3.95
N TYR A 6 -11.01 -24.02 3.87
CA TYR A 6 -11.58 -23.39 5.06
C TYR A 6 -13.08 -23.14 4.92
N ASN A 7 -13.87 -24.13 5.35
CA ASN A 7 -15.14 -24.01 6.08
C ASN A 7 -16.18 -22.93 5.68
N GLY A 8 -16.20 -22.44 4.45
CA GLY A 8 -17.18 -21.45 3.96
C GLY A 8 -17.10 -20.05 4.58
N LYS A 9 -16.16 -19.81 5.50
CA LYS A 9 -15.95 -18.49 6.12
C LYS A 9 -14.98 -17.67 5.27
N LYS A 10 -15.40 -16.47 4.88
CA LYS A 10 -14.58 -15.51 4.15
C LYS A 10 -13.56 -14.87 5.09
N ASP A 11 -12.52 -14.28 4.50
CA ASP A 11 -11.56 -13.42 5.20
C ASP A 11 -10.74 -14.08 6.32
N GLN A 12 -10.68 -15.42 6.31
CA GLN A 12 -9.91 -16.18 7.28
C GLN A 12 -8.42 -16.13 7.00
N ILE A 13 -7.63 -15.97 8.05
CA ILE A 13 -6.18 -16.14 8.03
C ILE A 13 -5.76 -17.17 9.07
N THR A 14 -4.62 -17.80 8.81
CA THR A 14 -3.95 -18.64 9.80
C THR A 14 -2.45 -18.51 9.58
N GLY A 15 -1.71 -18.25 10.66
CA GLY A 15 -0.26 -18.14 10.65
C GLY A 15 0.33 -18.81 11.89
N THR A 16 1.50 -19.41 11.74
CA THR A 16 2.23 -20.03 12.84
C THR A 16 3.57 -19.32 13.00
N LEU A 17 3.88 -18.92 14.23
CA LEU A 17 5.15 -18.31 14.59
C LEU A 17 6.09 -19.37 15.18
N PHE A 18 7.31 -19.38 14.65
CA PHE A 18 8.37 -20.29 15.03
C PHE A 18 9.52 -19.53 15.67
N GLY A 19 10.07 -20.07 16.75
CA GLY A 19 11.30 -19.57 17.35
C GLY A 19 12.53 -19.90 16.50
N ARG A 20 13.71 -19.51 16.98
CA ARG A 20 15.00 -19.75 16.29
C ARG A 20 15.23 -21.23 15.98
N GLU A 21 14.77 -22.12 16.85
CA GLU A 21 14.90 -23.57 16.72
C GLU A 21 13.78 -24.23 15.89
N LYS A 22 13.00 -23.44 15.13
CA LYS A 22 11.79 -23.90 14.41
C LYS A 22 10.73 -24.53 15.32
N LYS A 23 10.80 -24.31 16.63
CA LYS A 23 9.76 -24.69 17.58
C LYS A 23 8.61 -23.69 17.47
N GLU A 24 7.42 -24.20 17.21
CA GLU A 24 6.18 -23.41 17.25
C GLU A 24 5.95 -22.89 18.67
N PHE A 25 5.65 -21.60 18.79
CA PHE A 25 5.32 -20.98 20.09
C PHE A 25 3.98 -20.25 20.08
N CYS A 26 3.47 -19.88 18.90
CA CYS A 26 2.23 -19.15 18.78
C CYS A 26 1.55 -19.45 17.45
N LYS A 27 0.23 -19.60 17.47
CA LYS A 27 -0.61 -19.70 16.29
C LYS A 27 -1.59 -18.54 16.27
N ILE A 28 -1.66 -17.82 15.17
CA ILE A 28 -2.61 -16.74 14.94
C ILE A 28 -3.66 -17.22 13.95
N ASP A 29 -4.94 -17.03 14.26
CA ASP A 29 -6.04 -17.32 13.37
C ASP A 29 -7.25 -16.42 13.62
N GLY A 30 -8.10 -16.28 12.62
CA GLY A 30 -9.30 -15.45 12.69
C GLY A 30 -9.51 -14.69 11.39
N GLU A 31 -10.13 -13.52 11.50
CA GLU A 31 -10.55 -12.72 10.35
C GLU A 31 -9.66 -11.49 10.19
N TRP A 32 -9.02 -11.30 9.02
CA TRP A 32 -8.15 -10.14 8.80
C TRP A 32 -8.92 -8.81 8.80
N ASN A 33 -10.23 -8.86 8.54
CA ASN A 33 -11.16 -7.73 8.62
C ASN A 33 -12.00 -7.73 9.91
N GLY A 34 -11.70 -8.61 10.87
CA GLY A 34 -12.42 -8.74 12.13
C GLY A 34 -11.47 -8.94 13.30
N ILE A 35 -11.67 -10.03 14.04
CA ILE A 35 -10.85 -10.39 15.20
C ILE A 35 -9.89 -11.51 14.81
N MET A 36 -8.62 -11.30 15.13
CA MET A 36 -7.57 -12.32 15.10
C MET A 36 -7.23 -12.71 16.53
N TYR A 37 -7.04 -13.99 16.77
CA TYR A 37 -6.66 -14.56 18.06
C TYR A 37 -5.25 -15.11 18.00
N ALA A 38 -4.48 -14.94 19.07
CA ALA A 38 -3.19 -15.58 19.27
C ALA A 38 -3.34 -16.71 20.30
N ARG A 39 -2.90 -17.90 19.93
CA ARG A 39 -2.89 -19.10 20.75
C ARG A 39 -1.46 -19.48 21.07
N TYR A 40 -1.07 -19.34 22.33
CA TYR A 40 0.29 -19.60 22.77
C TYR A 40 0.46 -21.06 23.22
N SER A 41 1.55 -21.70 22.77
CA SER A 41 1.77 -23.14 22.99
C SER A 41 2.14 -23.49 24.44
N ASP A 42 2.63 -22.52 25.22
CA ASP A 42 3.08 -22.68 26.60
C ASP A 42 1.93 -22.63 27.62
N THR A 43 1.01 -21.68 27.44
CA THR A 43 -0.09 -21.39 28.36
C THR A 43 -1.40 -22.03 27.92
N LYS A 44 -1.51 -22.46 26.65
CA LYS A 44 -2.77 -22.86 25.99
C LYS A 44 -3.86 -21.80 26.06
N ILE A 45 -3.50 -20.55 26.37
CA ILE A 45 -4.42 -19.41 26.41
C ILE A 45 -4.60 -18.88 24.98
N SER A 46 -5.83 -18.49 24.68
CA SER A 46 -6.22 -17.84 23.43
C SER A 46 -6.63 -16.42 23.73
N ASP A 47 -5.82 -15.44 23.31
CA ASP A 47 -6.08 -14.02 23.52
C ASP A 47 -6.37 -13.31 22.19
N ILE A 48 -6.99 -12.14 22.26
CA ILE A 48 -7.19 -11.29 21.09
C ILE A 48 -5.83 -10.74 20.66
N PHE A 49 -5.37 -11.14 19.47
CA PHE A 49 -4.17 -10.61 18.86
C PHE A 49 -4.41 -9.21 18.30
N PHE A 50 -5.51 -9.06 17.55
CA PHE A 50 -5.86 -7.79 16.93
C PHE A 50 -7.34 -7.76 16.58
N ASP A 51 -8.00 -6.63 16.85
CA ASP A 51 -9.39 -6.40 16.50
C ASP A 51 -9.51 -5.13 15.64
N THR A 52 -9.90 -5.33 14.39
CA THR A 52 -10.07 -4.25 13.40
C THR A 52 -11.26 -3.34 13.70
N LYS A 53 -12.24 -3.81 14.48
CA LYS A 53 -13.48 -3.07 14.77
C LYS A 53 -13.29 -2.06 15.89
N THR A 54 -12.37 -2.35 16.82
CA THR A 54 -12.06 -1.48 17.97
C THR A 54 -10.84 -0.60 17.72
N THR A 55 -9.93 -0.99 16.82
CA THR A 55 -8.73 -0.20 16.53
C THR A 55 -9.05 1.02 15.65
N PRO A 56 -8.79 2.26 16.11
CA PRO A 56 -9.08 3.45 15.31
C PRO A 56 -8.12 3.59 14.12
N VAL A 57 -8.66 3.96 12.96
CA VAL A 57 -7.87 4.23 11.76
C VAL A 57 -7.28 5.63 11.82
N ILE A 58 -5.97 5.72 12.07
CA ILE A 58 -5.23 6.99 12.02
C ILE A 58 -5.00 7.38 10.57
N LYS A 59 -5.68 8.44 10.11
CA LYS A 59 -5.54 8.95 8.75
C LYS A 59 -4.23 9.71 8.59
N LYS A 60 -3.56 9.52 7.46
CA LYS A 60 -2.39 10.33 7.08
C LYS A 60 -2.81 11.80 6.90
N SER A 61 -2.06 12.73 7.50
CA SER A 61 -2.18 14.16 7.20
C SER A 61 -1.55 14.45 5.84
N VAL A 62 -2.25 15.21 5.01
CA VAL A 62 -1.82 15.55 3.64
C VAL A 62 -2.16 17.01 3.38
N ARG A 63 -1.26 17.73 2.71
CA ARG A 63 -1.46 19.14 2.33
C ARG A 63 -2.73 19.36 1.48
N PRO A 64 -3.33 20.56 1.52
CA PRO A 64 -4.40 20.95 0.60
C PRO A 64 -3.98 20.78 -0.86
N ILE A 65 -4.94 20.51 -1.76
CA ILE A 65 -4.66 20.30 -3.19
C ILE A 65 -4.00 21.52 -3.84
N ALA A 66 -4.33 22.74 -3.39
CA ALA A 66 -3.73 23.98 -3.88
C ALA A 66 -2.23 24.11 -3.59
N GLU A 67 -1.70 23.35 -2.63
CA GLU A 67 -0.29 23.33 -2.24
C GLU A 67 0.43 22.04 -2.68
N GLN A 68 -0.20 21.24 -3.54
CA GLN A 68 0.39 20.02 -4.08
C GLN A 68 0.96 20.24 -5.48
N ASP A 69 2.08 19.57 -5.79
CA ASP A 69 2.62 19.58 -7.15
C ASP A 69 1.65 18.90 -8.14
N GLU A 70 1.74 19.25 -9.42
CA GLU A 70 0.88 18.70 -10.49
C GLU A 70 0.84 17.16 -10.52
N PHE A 71 1.97 16.52 -10.24
CA PHE A 71 2.11 15.05 -10.26
C PHE A 71 1.88 14.38 -8.90
N GLU A 72 1.48 15.11 -7.86
CA GLU A 72 1.04 14.50 -6.61
C GLU A 72 -0.33 13.84 -6.79
N SER A 73 -0.54 12.68 -6.18
CA SER A 73 -1.69 11.82 -6.51
C SER A 73 -3.05 12.48 -6.34
N ARG A 74 -3.26 13.33 -5.30
CA ARG A 74 -4.58 13.98 -5.13
C ARG A 74 -4.81 15.10 -6.12
N CYS A 75 -3.77 15.85 -6.50
CA CYS A 75 -3.85 16.87 -7.54
C CYS A 75 -4.04 16.24 -8.92
N LEU A 76 -3.21 15.25 -9.27
CA LEU A 76 -3.23 14.58 -10.56
C LEU A 76 -4.57 13.88 -10.86
N TRP A 77 -5.18 13.27 -9.83
CA TRP A 77 -6.44 12.54 -9.96
C TRP A 77 -7.67 13.33 -9.49
N LYS A 78 -7.55 14.66 -9.30
CA LYS A 78 -8.61 15.49 -8.71
C LYS A 78 -9.93 15.39 -9.49
N ASP A 79 -9.89 15.46 -10.82
CA ASP A 79 -11.09 15.52 -11.67
C ASP A 79 -11.76 14.15 -11.73
N VAL A 80 -10.97 13.08 -11.90
CA VAL A 80 -11.46 11.70 -11.87
C VAL A 80 -12.16 11.40 -10.53
N THR A 81 -11.50 11.73 -9.41
CA THR A 81 -12.08 11.46 -8.08
C THR A 81 -13.30 12.34 -7.78
N PHE A 82 -13.35 13.57 -8.28
CA PHE A 82 -14.52 14.45 -8.18
C PHE A 82 -15.73 13.87 -8.93
N TYR A 83 -15.54 13.42 -10.18
CA TYR A 83 -16.63 12.84 -10.98
C TYR A 83 -17.10 11.48 -10.43
N LEU A 84 -16.19 10.64 -9.93
CA LEU A 84 -16.55 9.39 -9.25
C LEU A 84 -17.41 9.64 -8.01
N LYS A 85 -17.03 10.61 -7.17
CA LYS A 85 -17.84 11.00 -5.98
C LYS A 85 -19.21 11.56 -6.37
N SER A 86 -19.27 12.26 -7.50
CA SER A 86 -20.50 12.84 -8.05
C SER A 86 -21.34 11.84 -8.85
N LYS A 87 -20.92 10.57 -8.94
CA LYS A 87 -21.56 9.49 -9.72
C LYS A 87 -21.70 9.81 -11.23
N LEU A 88 -20.83 10.68 -11.77
CA LEU A 88 -20.78 11.02 -13.19
C LEU A 88 -19.74 10.13 -13.90
N LEU A 89 -20.12 8.90 -14.22
CA LEU A 89 -19.20 7.88 -14.74
C LEU A 89 -18.60 8.23 -16.11
N ASP A 90 -19.39 8.82 -17.00
CA ASP A 90 -18.93 9.19 -18.35
C ASP A 90 -17.81 10.24 -18.25
N LYS A 91 -18.03 11.29 -17.45
CA LYS A 91 -17.03 12.34 -17.21
C LYS A 91 -15.79 11.82 -16.48
N ALA A 92 -15.96 10.88 -15.55
CA ALA A 92 -14.83 10.24 -14.88
C ALA A 92 -13.97 9.44 -15.87
N THR A 93 -14.60 8.75 -16.82
CA THR A 93 -13.93 7.97 -17.87
C THR A 93 -13.19 8.87 -18.84
N GLU A 94 -13.81 9.97 -19.26
CA GLU A 94 -13.18 10.98 -20.11
C GLU A 94 -11.95 11.60 -19.43
N ALA A 95 -12.09 12.06 -18.19
CA ALA A 95 -10.99 12.63 -17.41
C ALA A 95 -9.84 11.61 -17.21
N LYS A 96 -10.15 10.34 -16.92
CA LYS A 96 -9.15 9.27 -16.82
C LYS A 96 -8.43 9.05 -18.14
N SER A 97 -9.17 9.00 -19.25
CA SER A 97 -8.61 8.77 -20.59
C SER A 97 -7.68 9.90 -21.00
N LEU A 98 -8.06 11.16 -20.75
CA LEU A 98 -7.22 12.33 -21.01
C LEU A 98 -5.91 12.27 -20.20
N LEU A 99 -5.99 11.92 -18.92
CA LEU A 99 -4.82 11.79 -18.04
C LEU A 99 -3.87 10.68 -18.52
N GLU A 100 -4.39 9.51 -18.85
CA GLU A 100 -3.61 8.37 -19.34
C GLU A 100 -2.99 8.63 -20.71
N GLN A 101 -3.71 9.32 -21.60
CA GLN A 101 -3.22 9.71 -22.91
C GLN A 101 -2.04 10.68 -22.78
N ARG A 102 -2.14 11.70 -21.91
CA ARG A 102 -1.03 12.63 -21.62
C ARG A 102 0.22 11.87 -21.13
N GLN A 103 0.04 10.88 -20.26
CA GLN A 103 1.16 10.06 -19.78
C GLN A 103 1.76 9.18 -20.89
N ARG A 104 0.93 8.65 -21.79
CA ARG A 104 1.36 7.85 -22.95
C ARG A 104 2.16 8.69 -23.94
N GLU A 105 1.71 9.89 -24.23
CA GLU A 105 2.41 10.86 -25.08
C GLU A 105 3.76 11.24 -24.48
N GLY A 106 3.79 11.57 -23.18
CA GLY A 106 5.05 11.85 -22.49
C GLY A 106 6.02 10.66 -22.49
N ALA A 107 5.52 9.42 -22.41
CA ALA A 107 6.34 8.23 -22.54
C ALA A 107 6.87 8.04 -23.97
N LYS A 108 6.05 8.29 -24.97
CA LYS A 108 6.43 8.24 -26.39
C LYS A 108 7.51 9.27 -26.70
N GLU A 109 7.34 10.51 -26.27
CA GLU A 109 8.35 11.56 -26.44
C GLU A 109 9.69 11.19 -25.78
N ARG A 110 9.66 10.59 -24.59
CA ARG A 110 10.88 10.13 -23.91
C ARG A 110 11.58 9.01 -24.70
N ALA A 111 10.81 8.09 -25.27
CA ALA A 111 11.36 7.02 -26.12
C ALA A 111 11.98 7.60 -27.40
N GLU A 112 11.29 8.54 -28.07
CA GLU A 112 11.80 9.24 -29.26
C GLU A 112 13.09 10.02 -28.94
N LYS A 113 13.14 10.69 -27.79
CA LYS A 113 14.32 11.41 -27.29
C LYS A 113 15.38 10.50 -26.66
N SER A 114 15.22 9.17 -26.71
CA SER A 114 16.10 8.18 -26.05
C SER A 114 16.43 8.49 -24.58
N THR A 115 15.53 9.18 -23.88
CA THR A 115 15.73 9.63 -22.51
C THR A 115 15.10 8.63 -21.54
N LYS A 116 15.92 8.05 -20.64
CA LYS A 116 15.41 7.14 -19.61
C LYS A 116 14.59 7.89 -18.56
N TRP A 117 13.51 7.27 -18.09
CA TRP A 117 12.73 7.80 -16.96
C TRP A 117 13.59 7.82 -15.70
N GLN A 118 13.68 8.98 -15.04
CA GLN A 118 14.37 9.14 -13.78
C GLN A 118 13.37 9.35 -12.65
N THR A 119 13.47 8.54 -11.60
CA THR A 119 12.62 8.61 -10.41
C THR A 119 13.07 9.73 -9.48
N LYS A 120 12.15 10.60 -9.05
CA LYS A 120 12.44 11.77 -8.19
C LYS A 120 13.03 11.42 -6.82
N TYR A 121 12.64 10.29 -6.23
CA TYR A 121 12.89 9.99 -4.82
C TYR A 121 13.61 8.67 -4.53
N PHE A 122 13.60 7.75 -5.49
CA PHE A 122 14.19 6.43 -5.35
C PHE A 122 15.31 6.23 -6.36
N VAL A 123 16.30 5.43 -6.00
CA VAL A 123 17.40 5.03 -6.88
C VAL A 123 17.46 3.52 -6.89
N GLU A 124 17.54 2.96 -8.09
CA GLU A 124 17.78 1.53 -8.29
C GLU A 124 19.28 1.24 -8.22
N SER A 125 19.68 0.27 -7.39
CA SER A 125 21.09 -0.11 -7.19
C SER A 125 21.50 -1.37 -7.96
N GLY A 126 20.74 -1.75 -8.99
CA GLY A 126 20.82 -3.08 -9.62
C GLY A 126 20.09 -4.15 -8.79
N GLU A 127 19.69 -5.25 -9.42
CA GLU A 127 18.94 -6.37 -8.78
C GLU A 127 17.53 -6.01 -8.25
N GLN A 128 16.80 -5.09 -8.87
CA GLN A 128 15.48 -4.62 -8.40
C GLN A 128 15.49 -4.05 -6.96
N LYS A 129 16.68 -3.70 -6.43
CA LYS A 129 16.82 -3.09 -5.12
C LYS A 129 16.66 -1.59 -5.24
N TRP A 130 15.51 -1.10 -4.75
CA TRP A 130 15.20 0.32 -4.68
C TRP A 130 15.57 0.90 -3.32
N SER A 131 16.24 2.05 -3.33
CA SER A 131 16.56 2.77 -2.11
C SER A 131 16.03 4.21 -2.18
N TYR A 132 15.39 4.65 -1.10
CA TYR A 132 14.99 6.04 -0.96
C TYR A 132 16.24 6.91 -0.78
N GLN A 133 16.37 7.99 -1.55
CA GLN A 133 17.57 8.82 -1.56
C GLN A 133 17.85 9.45 -0.18
N ASN A 134 16.78 9.90 0.50
CA ASN A 134 16.82 10.60 1.78
C ASN A 134 16.49 9.67 2.97
N LYS A 135 17.22 8.54 3.07
CA LYS A 135 17.04 7.56 4.16
C LYS A 135 17.01 8.25 5.54
N LEU A 136 16.21 7.71 6.46
CA LEU A 136 16.07 8.25 7.83
C LEU A 136 17.44 8.50 8.50
N ASN A 137 18.36 7.53 8.42
CA ASN A 137 19.70 7.65 9.00
C ASN A 137 20.52 8.82 8.42
N LYS A 138 20.27 9.23 7.17
CA LYS A 138 20.93 10.40 6.57
C LYS A 138 20.32 11.71 7.09
N ARG A 139 19.00 11.76 7.30
CA ARG A 139 18.31 12.93 7.85
C ARG A 139 18.69 13.19 9.31
N LEU A 140 18.83 12.13 10.11
CA LEU A 140 19.24 12.24 11.51
C LEU A 140 20.66 12.78 11.66
N LYS A 141 21.59 12.39 10.77
CA LYS A 141 22.99 12.89 10.76
C LYS A 141 23.15 14.34 10.31
N GLN A 142 22.14 14.92 9.66
CA GLN A 142 22.15 16.33 9.23
C GLN A 142 21.60 17.28 10.29
N GLN A 143 21.02 16.74 11.37
CA GLN A 143 20.49 17.49 12.50
C GLN A 143 21.41 17.46 13.73
N SER A 144 22.55 16.76 13.65
CA SER A 144 23.61 16.67 14.65
C SER A 144 24.85 17.41 14.17
#